data_AF-A0A919JDP3-F1
#
_entry.id   AF-A0A919JDP3-F1
#
_cell.length_a   1.000
_cell.length_b   1.000
_cell.length_c   1.000
_cell.angle_alpha   90.00
_cell.angle_beta   90.00
_cell.angle_gamma   90.00
#
_symmetry.space_group_name_H-M   'P 1'
#
loop_
_entity.id
_entity.type
_entity.pdbx_description
1 polymer ?
#
loop_
_entity_poly.entity_id
_entity_poly.type
_entity_poly.pdbx_seq_one_letter_code
_entity_poly.pdbx_strand_id
1 'polypeptide(L)'
;MNRHRNLRIVAAAAAATLTTLSMSGAAMAARGHKPKPAAPAVRDSDHDGMLDSWERANGLNPRRNDAKADRDRDGLSNLREYRVRTNPRRADTDRDGMPDGWEVTQRINPLRDDADTDLDADELSNVQEYDLGYLPRSADSDGDGVSDGDEDFDGDGVDDRDEFDDGDDPRESDSDGNGIPDGRDHAGTVTDFDPTTGELTVASASGTTVTVTVTDDTEIRWYQRSAACTDPASITDLITGQQVHKLEADEDGDDENHGEDEDEAEDDAVDGATDVLTAKKISLVCA
;
A
#
# COMPACT_ATOMS: atom_id res chain seq x y z
N MET A 1 -22.01 -33.40 -15.63
CA MET A 1 -23.33 -32.80 -15.96
C MET A 1 -23.37 -31.44 -15.27
N ASN A 2 -23.60 -30.30 -15.89
CA ASN A 2 -24.71 -29.94 -16.78
C ASN A 2 -24.27 -28.77 -17.69
N ARG A 3 -24.59 -28.84 -18.98
CA ARG A 3 -24.35 -27.78 -19.98
C ARG A 3 -25.52 -26.78 -19.97
N HIS A 4 -25.35 -25.70 -20.75
CA HIS A 4 -26.34 -24.90 -21.50
C HIS A 4 -26.45 -23.43 -21.01
N ARG A 5 -26.46 -22.38 -21.85
CA ARG A 5 -26.41 -22.20 -23.31
C ARG A 5 -26.27 -20.69 -23.60
N ASN A 6 -25.48 -20.32 -24.60
CA ASN A 6 -25.45 -18.99 -25.22
C ASN A 6 -26.78 -18.68 -25.95
N LEU A 7 -27.27 -17.43 -25.87
CA LEU A 7 -28.30 -16.93 -26.77
C LEU A 7 -28.01 -15.48 -27.24
N ARG A 8 -27.68 -15.37 -28.53
CA ARG A 8 -27.67 -14.12 -29.31
C ARG A 8 -29.10 -13.84 -29.80
N ILE A 9 -29.56 -12.60 -29.72
CA ILE A 9 -30.76 -12.14 -30.45
C ILE A 9 -30.43 -10.88 -31.26
N VAL A 10 -31.02 -10.88 -32.45
CA VAL A 10 -30.72 -10.14 -33.68
C VAL A 10 -31.47 -8.80 -33.73
N ALA A 11 -30.88 -7.84 -34.45
CA ALA A 11 -31.42 -6.53 -34.78
C ALA A 11 -32.76 -6.57 -35.55
N ALA A 12 -33.61 -5.56 -35.32
CA ALA A 12 -34.70 -5.20 -36.23
C ALA A 12 -34.75 -3.68 -36.41
N ALA A 13 -34.58 -3.24 -37.65
CA ALA A 13 -34.68 -1.85 -38.09
C ALA A 13 -36.15 -1.41 -38.24
N ALA A 14 -36.46 -0.16 -37.87
CA ALA A 14 -37.73 0.48 -38.18
C ALA A 14 -37.49 1.75 -39.00
N ALA A 15 -38.11 1.80 -40.18
CA ALA A 15 -38.03 2.88 -41.16
C ALA A 15 -38.90 4.08 -40.74
N ALA A 16 -38.37 5.30 -40.91
CA ALA A 16 -39.13 6.54 -40.78
C ALA A 16 -39.42 7.12 -42.17
N THR A 17 -40.71 7.31 -42.47
CA THR A 17 -41.23 7.92 -43.69
C THR A 17 -41.12 9.45 -43.66
N LEU A 18 -40.63 10.05 -44.74
CA LEU A 18 -40.66 11.49 -44.98
C LEU A 18 -42.08 11.97 -45.28
N THR A 19 -42.53 12.99 -44.55
CA THR A 19 -43.62 13.89 -44.96
C THR A 19 -43.08 15.31 -45.07
N THR A 20 -43.12 15.86 -46.28
CA THR A 20 -42.76 17.26 -46.57
C THR A 20 -43.88 18.18 -46.12
N LEU A 21 -43.56 19.20 -45.32
CA LEU A 21 -44.45 20.35 -45.10
C LEU A 21 -43.78 21.63 -45.61
N SER A 22 -44.36 22.13 -46.69
CA SER A 22 -44.14 23.46 -47.25
C SER A 22 -44.68 24.53 -46.29
N MET A 23 -43.93 25.59 -46.02
CA MET A 23 -44.50 26.92 -45.80
C MET A 23 -43.59 28.03 -46.32
N SER A 24 -44.24 28.94 -47.04
CA SER A 24 -43.76 30.15 -47.68
C SER A 24 -43.08 31.14 -46.74
N GLY A 25 -42.24 31.97 -47.33
CA GLY A 25 -41.52 33.03 -46.65
C GLY A 25 -42.40 34.11 -46.02
N ALA A 26 -41.86 34.69 -44.95
CA ALA A 26 -42.17 36.03 -44.49
C ALA A 26 -40.85 36.65 -43.97
N ALA A 27 -40.40 37.71 -44.62
CA ALA A 27 -39.35 38.58 -44.12
C ALA A 27 -39.89 39.39 -42.93
N MET A 28 -39.15 39.44 -41.82
CA MET A 28 -39.35 40.45 -40.77
C MET A 28 -38.06 40.67 -39.96
N ALA A 29 -37.53 41.88 -40.12
CA ALA A 29 -36.84 42.73 -39.16
C ALA A 29 -35.67 42.15 -38.32
N ALA A 30 -34.48 42.63 -38.65
CA ALA A 30 -33.31 42.66 -37.81
C ALA A 30 -33.62 43.22 -36.41
N ARG A 31 -33.40 42.39 -35.37
CA ARG A 31 -33.15 42.85 -34.00
C ARG A 31 -31.77 42.35 -33.59
N GLY A 32 -30.83 43.28 -33.53
CA GLY A 32 -29.44 43.04 -33.15
C GLY A 32 -29.35 42.40 -31.77
N HIS A 33 -29.11 41.09 -31.75
CA HIS A 33 -28.45 40.45 -30.64
C HIS A 33 -26.96 40.63 -30.93
N LYS A 34 -26.29 41.50 -30.16
CA LYS A 34 -24.84 41.46 -30.11
C LYS A 34 -24.48 40.01 -29.76
N PRO A 35 -23.70 39.28 -30.59
CA PRO A 35 -23.23 37.97 -30.18
C PRO A 35 -22.52 38.17 -28.84
N LYS A 36 -22.96 37.43 -27.82
CA LYS A 36 -22.21 37.26 -26.57
C LYS A 36 -20.76 36.99 -26.99
N PRO A 37 -19.76 37.75 -26.48
CA PRO A 37 -18.38 37.53 -26.90
C PRO A 37 -18.08 36.04 -26.74
N ALA A 38 -17.61 35.41 -27.83
CA ALA A 38 -17.12 34.05 -27.79
C ALA A 38 -16.15 33.96 -26.61
N ALA A 39 -16.25 32.89 -25.81
CA ALA A 39 -15.25 32.60 -24.80
C ALA A 39 -13.85 32.76 -25.44
N PRO A 40 -12.87 33.33 -24.75
CA PRO A 40 -11.54 33.50 -25.32
C PRO A 40 -11.09 32.15 -25.88
N ALA A 41 -10.71 32.13 -27.16
CA ALA A 41 -10.21 30.92 -27.79
C ALA A 41 -9.08 30.38 -26.93
N VAL A 42 -9.22 29.14 -26.47
CA VAL A 42 -8.20 28.52 -25.65
C VAL A 42 -6.98 28.36 -26.53
N ARG A 43 -5.86 28.97 -26.11
CA ARG A 43 -4.65 29.05 -26.92
C ARG A 43 -3.84 27.77 -26.74
N ASP A 44 -3.36 27.25 -27.85
CA ASP A 44 -2.43 26.14 -28.01
C ASP A 44 -1.50 26.58 -29.15
N SER A 45 -0.28 27.01 -28.85
CA SER A 45 0.54 27.72 -29.85
C SER A 45 1.40 26.80 -30.71
N ASP A 46 1.71 25.60 -30.26
CA ASP A 46 2.43 24.58 -31.03
C ASP A 46 1.52 23.47 -31.56
N HIS A 47 0.22 23.55 -31.28
CA HIS A 47 -0.83 22.68 -31.79
C HIS A 47 -0.60 21.20 -31.45
N ASP A 48 -0.05 20.94 -30.27
CA ASP A 48 0.21 19.57 -29.80
C ASP A 48 -0.93 18.97 -28.98
N GLY A 49 -1.99 19.76 -28.77
CA GLY A 49 -3.20 19.36 -28.06
C GLY A 49 -3.18 19.65 -26.57
N MET A 50 -2.13 20.30 -26.06
CA MET A 50 -2.05 20.85 -24.71
C MET A 50 -2.29 22.37 -24.75
N LEU A 51 -2.87 22.90 -23.68
CA LEU A 51 -3.16 24.34 -23.61
C LEU A 51 -1.96 25.11 -23.10
N ASP A 52 -1.69 26.24 -23.73
CA ASP A 52 -0.65 27.20 -23.34
C ASP A 52 -0.65 27.52 -21.83
N SER A 53 -1.84 27.66 -21.24
CA SER A 53 -2.00 27.95 -19.81
C SER A 53 -1.63 26.78 -18.92
N TRP A 54 -1.97 25.56 -19.33
CA TRP A 54 -1.66 24.35 -18.58
C TRP A 54 -0.17 24.03 -18.69
N GLU A 55 0.41 24.15 -19.88
CA GLU A 55 1.85 23.94 -20.09
C GLU A 55 2.68 24.90 -19.24
N ARG A 56 2.32 26.19 -19.19
CA ARG A 56 2.99 27.15 -18.30
C ARG A 56 2.83 26.81 -16.82
N ALA A 57 1.64 26.39 -16.40
CA ALA A 57 1.38 26.02 -15.01
C ALA A 57 2.23 24.80 -14.59
N ASN A 58 2.48 23.88 -15.52
CA ASN A 58 3.26 22.67 -15.31
C ASN A 58 4.71 22.77 -15.81
N GLY A 59 5.21 23.98 -16.10
CA GLY A 59 6.62 24.21 -16.45
C GLY A 59 7.08 23.61 -17.80
N LEU A 60 6.15 23.32 -18.70
CA LEU A 60 6.40 22.96 -20.11
C LEU A 60 6.54 24.21 -20.98
N ASN A 61 6.85 24.03 -22.27
CA ASN A 61 7.07 25.13 -23.20
C ASN A 61 5.95 25.21 -24.26
N PRO A 62 5.04 26.22 -24.16
CA PRO A 62 3.89 26.37 -25.07
C PRO A 62 4.17 26.58 -26.55
N ARG A 63 5.43 26.58 -26.96
CA ARG A 63 5.87 26.84 -28.34
C ARG A 63 6.66 25.66 -28.90
N ARG A 64 6.74 24.56 -28.16
CA ARG A 64 7.48 23.37 -28.51
C ARG A 64 6.56 22.19 -28.32
N ASN A 65 6.15 21.58 -29.44
CA ASN A 65 5.42 20.33 -29.44
C ASN A 65 6.20 19.25 -28.67
N ASP A 66 5.77 19.03 -27.45
CA ASP A 66 6.37 18.08 -26.52
C ASP A 66 5.33 17.18 -25.84
N ALA A 67 4.10 17.20 -26.34
CA ALA A 67 3.04 16.24 -26.08
C ALA A 67 3.47 14.76 -25.97
N LYS A 68 4.50 14.33 -26.73
CA LYS A 68 5.02 12.95 -26.72
C LYS A 68 6.23 12.73 -25.81
N ALA A 69 6.79 13.81 -25.27
CA ALA A 69 7.80 13.70 -24.24
C ALA A 69 7.17 13.18 -22.96
N ASP A 70 8.00 12.58 -22.14
CA ASP A 70 7.70 12.09 -20.80
C ASP A 70 8.80 12.71 -19.93
N ARG A 71 8.41 13.66 -19.09
CA ARG A 71 9.34 14.61 -18.50
C ARG A 71 9.88 14.15 -17.15
N ASP A 72 9.06 13.46 -16.38
CA ASP A 72 9.40 12.84 -15.09
C ASP A 72 9.71 11.35 -15.20
N ARG A 73 9.45 10.73 -16.36
CA ARG A 73 9.87 9.36 -16.72
C ARG A 73 9.11 8.28 -15.97
N ASP A 74 7.83 8.50 -15.73
CA ASP A 74 6.91 7.52 -15.16
C ASP A 74 6.25 6.62 -16.23
N GLY A 75 6.50 6.89 -17.52
CA GLY A 75 5.90 6.19 -18.65
C GLY A 75 4.64 6.86 -19.22
N LEU A 76 4.22 8.00 -18.67
CA LEU A 76 3.08 8.78 -19.13
C LEU A 76 3.55 10.02 -19.90
N SER A 77 3.15 10.14 -21.17
CA SER A 77 3.53 11.32 -21.96
C SER A 77 2.83 12.59 -21.45
N ASN A 78 3.44 13.77 -21.59
CA ASN A 78 2.87 15.09 -21.23
C ASN A 78 1.40 15.26 -21.67
N LEU A 79 1.05 14.82 -22.89
CA LEU A 79 -0.33 14.92 -23.40
C LEU A 79 -1.31 13.96 -22.72
N ARG A 80 -0.85 12.79 -22.30
CA ARG A 80 -1.66 11.85 -21.50
C ARG A 80 -1.88 12.43 -20.11
N GLU A 81 -0.82 12.95 -19.49
CA GLU A 81 -0.91 13.62 -18.20
C GLU A 81 -1.88 14.80 -18.22
N TYR A 82 -1.82 15.63 -19.28
CA TYR A 82 -2.80 16.69 -19.51
C TYR A 82 -4.26 16.18 -19.52
N ARG A 83 -4.49 14.97 -20.05
CA ARG A 83 -5.84 14.38 -20.15
C ARG A 83 -6.31 13.74 -18.85
N VAL A 84 -5.41 13.08 -18.11
CA VAL A 84 -5.72 12.43 -16.83
C VAL A 84 -5.56 13.37 -15.64
N ARG A 85 -5.03 14.58 -15.87
CA ARG A 85 -4.81 15.67 -14.91
C ARG A 85 -3.72 15.42 -13.88
N THR A 86 -2.74 14.59 -14.23
CA THR A 86 -1.50 14.39 -13.46
C THR A 86 -0.49 15.50 -13.78
N ASN A 87 0.64 15.49 -13.08
CA ASN A 87 1.66 16.53 -13.15
C ASN A 87 2.89 16.06 -13.94
N PRO A 88 3.21 16.65 -15.12
CA PRO A 88 4.32 16.27 -16.02
C PRO A 88 5.72 16.59 -15.50
N ARG A 89 5.86 16.70 -14.20
CA ARG A 89 7.12 16.98 -13.52
C ARG A 89 7.25 16.14 -12.26
N ARG A 90 6.29 15.26 -11.98
CA ARG A 90 6.24 14.45 -10.80
C ARG A 90 5.65 13.11 -11.20
N ALA A 91 6.50 12.09 -11.15
CA ALA A 91 6.18 10.73 -11.58
C ALA A 91 5.02 10.06 -10.84
N ASP A 92 4.59 10.62 -9.72
CA ASP A 92 3.52 10.17 -8.84
C ASP A 92 2.80 11.48 -8.45
N THR A 93 1.50 11.66 -8.71
CA THR A 93 0.82 12.94 -8.53
C THR A 93 0.16 13.09 -7.17
N ASP A 94 -0.18 12.02 -6.47
CA ASP A 94 -0.92 12.05 -5.19
C ASP A 94 -0.08 11.70 -3.96
N ARG A 95 1.14 11.19 -4.13
CA ARG A 95 2.16 10.90 -3.09
C ARG A 95 2.00 9.55 -2.41
N ASP A 96 1.37 8.59 -3.03
CA ASP A 96 1.13 7.30 -2.39
C ASP A 96 2.24 6.25 -2.65
N GLY A 97 3.22 6.58 -3.50
CA GLY A 97 4.36 5.72 -3.80
C GLY A 97 4.27 5.01 -5.15
N MET A 98 3.09 4.99 -5.78
CA MET A 98 2.89 4.38 -7.10
C MET A 98 3.02 5.44 -8.20
N PRO A 99 3.76 5.19 -9.29
CA PRO A 99 3.87 6.16 -10.38
C PRO A 99 2.58 6.31 -11.21
N ASP A 100 2.23 7.53 -11.62
CA ASP A 100 1.01 7.86 -12.37
C ASP A 100 0.88 6.98 -13.64
N GLY A 101 1.99 6.80 -14.36
CA GLY A 101 2.06 5.95 -15.54
C GLY A 101 1.74 4.47 -15.28
N TRP A 102 2.16 3.94 -14.12
CA TRP A 102 1.83 2.58 -13.71
C TRP A 102 0.36 2.49 -13.30
N GLU A 103 -0.13 3.41 -12.47
CA GLU A 103 -1.52 3.42 -12.01
C GLU A 103 -2.50 3.52 -13.19
N VAL A 104 -2.24 4.40 -14.15
CA VAL A 104 -3.05 4.52 -15.39
C VAL A 104 -3.06 3.22 -16.19
N THR A 105 -1.96 2.46 -16.17
CA THR A 105 -1.85 1.16 -16.83
C THR A 105 -2.68 0.09 -16.11
N GLN A 106 -2.64 0.06 -14.78
CA GLN A 106 -3.42 -0.86 -13.94
C GLN A 106 -4.86 -0.43 -13.69
N ARG A 107 -5.25 0.75 -14.20
CA ARG A 107 -6.57 1.36 -13.97
C ARG A 107 -6.83 1.66 -12.49
N ILE A 108 -5.79 2.13 -11.83
CA ILE A 108 -5.80 2.81 -10.54
C ILE A 108 -5.88 4.32 -10.82
N ASN A 109 -6.32 5.10 -9.84
CA ASN A 109 -6.58 6.52 -10.03
C ASN A 109 -5.40 7.37 -9.53
N PRO A 110 -4.58 7.97 -10.43
CA PRO A 110 -3.33 8.67 -10.10
C PRO A 110 -3.49 10.05 -9.44
N LEU A 111 -4.67 10.28 -8.84
CA LEU A 111 -5.05 11.54 -8.20
C LEU A 111 -5.59 11.28 -6.80
N ARG A 112 -5.49 10.05 -6.32
CA ARG A 112 -6.04 9.61 -5.05
C ARG A 112 -5.09 8.55 -4.51
N ASP A 113 -4.49 8.91 -3.40
CA ASP A 113 -3.83 7.99 -2.48
C ASP A 113 -4.76 6.81 -2.14
N ASP A 114 -4.50 5.68 -2.80
CA ASP A 114 -5.11 4.38 -2.55
C ASP A 114 -4.09 3.24 -2.59
N ALA A 115 -2.82 3.56 -2.32
CA ALA A 115 -1.72 2.62 -2.06
C ALA A 115 -2.08 1.52 -1.08
N ASP A 116 -2.63 1.87 0.09
CA ASP A 116 -2.99 0.91 1.16
C ASP A 116 -4.29 0.14 0.88
N THR A 117 -4.90 0.29 -0.31
CA THR A 117 -6.12 -0.45 -0.65
C THR A 117 -5.77 -1.75 -1.35
N ASP A 118 -6.53 -2.78 -1.02
CA ASP A 118 -6.50 -4.09 -1.66
C ASP A 118 -7.73 -4.20 -2.59
N LEU A 119 -7.47 -4.30 -3.89
CA LEU A 119 -8.48 -4.18 -4.94
C LEU A 119 -9.11 -5.51 -5.36
N ASP A 120 -8.44 -6.63 -5.14
CA ASP A 120 -8.89 -7.98 -5.50
C ASP A 120 -9.02 -8.95 -4.32
N ALA A 121 -8.71 -8.48 -3.11
CA ALA A 121 -8.89 -9.15 -1.83
C ALA A 121 -7.99 -10.37 -1.63
N ASP A 122 -6.71 -10.26 -2.00
CA ASP A 122 -5.66 -11.25 -1.74
C ASP A 122 -4.74 -10.91 -0.56
N GLU A 123 -5.06 -9.84 0.16
CA GLU A 123 -4.35 -9.36 1.35
C GLU A 123 -3.00 -8.68 1.06
N LEU A 124 -2.69 -8.37 -0.20
CA LEU A 124 -1.69 -7.37 -0.57
C LEU A 124 -2.35 -6.05 -0.96
N SER A 125 -1.71 -4.94 -0.58
CA SER A 125 -2.11 -3.60 -0.99
C SER A 125 -1.55 -3.26 -2.38
N ASN A 126 -2.20 -2.33 -3.09
CA ASN A 126 -1.78 -1.93 -4.44
C ASN A 126 -0.30 -1.54 -4.53
N VAL A 127 0.25 -0.92 -3.48
CA VAL A 127 1.67 -0.51 -3.46
C VAL A 127 2.61 -1.70 -3.24
N GLN A 128 2.23 -2.67 -2.40
CA GLN A 128 2.98 -3.91 -2.21
C GLN A 128 3.01 -4.72 -3.52
N GLU A 129 1.87 -4.79 -4.21
CA GLU A 129 1.80 -5.43 -5.52
C GLU A 129 2.61 -4.69 -6.58
N TYR A 130 2.61 -3.35 -6.58
CA TYR A 130 3.49 -2.56 -7.45
C TYR A 130 4.96 -2.92 -7.23
N ASP A 131 5.37 -2.99 -5.98
CA ASP A 131 6.74 -3.29 -5.62
C ASP A 131 7.11 -4.71 -6.06
N LEU A 132 6.27 -5.71 -5.82
CA LEU A 132 6.55 -7.13 -6.15
C LEU A 132 6.33 -7.45 -7.64
N GLY A 133 5.61 -6.59 -8.36
CA GLY A 133 5.32 -6.75 -9.78
C GLY A 133 4.07 -7.59 -10.07
N TYR A 134 3.21 -7.77 -9.07
CA TYR A 134 1.89 -8.36 -9.19
C TYR A 134 0.86 -7.40 -9.83
N LEU A 135 -0.36 -7.89 -10.03
CA LEU A 135 -1.43 -7.18 -10.72
C LEU A 135 -2.57 -6.86 -9.73
N PRO A 136 -2.83 -5.55 -9.44
CA PRO A 136 -3.84 -5.09 -8.46
C PRO A 136 -5.30 -5.41 -8.68
N ARG A 137 -5.61 -6.31 -9.58
CA ARG A 137 -6.98 -6.71 -9.91
C ARG A 137 -7.05 -8.21 -10.21
N SER A 138 -6.00 -8.95 -9.87
CA SER A 138 -5.83 -10.37 -10.09
C SER A 138 -5.14 -10.98 -8.89
N ALA A 139 -5.93 -11.42 -7.91
CA ALA A 139 -5.49 -12.14 -6.72
C ALA A 139 -4.52 -13.33 -6.94
N ASP A 140 -4.36 -13.77 -8.19
CA ASP A 140 -3.41 -14.79 -8.65
C ASP A 140 -2.94 -14.28 -10.04
N SER A 141 -1.82 -13.55 -10.04
CA SER A 141 -1.32 -12.79 -11.20
C SER A 141 -0.76 -13.69 -12.29
N ASP A 142 -0.16 -14.82 -11.92
CA ASP A 142 0.51 -15.72 -12.84
C ASP A 142 -0.35 -16.95 -13.24
N GLY A 143 -1.43 -17.19 -12.49
CA GLY A 143 -2.45 -18.20 -12.74
C GLY A 143 -2.03 -19.61 -12.33
N ASP A 144 -1.08 -19.77 -11.41
CA ASP A 144 -0.59 -21.07 -10.97
C ASP A 144 -1.50 -21.73 -9.90
N GLY A 145 -2.36 -20.94 -9.26
CA GLY A 145 -3.34 -21.35 -8.26
C GLY A 145 -2.97 -21.04 -6.81
N VAL A 146 -1.85 -20.37 -6.56
CA VAL A 146 -1.51 -19.66 -5.31
C VAL A 146 -1.96 -18.19 -5.46
N SER A 147 -2.35 -17.56 -4.35
CA SER A 147 -2.74 -16.14 -4.37
C SER A 147 -1.49 -15.29 -4.26
N ASP A 148 -1.43 -14.10 -4.85
CA ASP A 148 -0.21 -13.27 -4.82
C ASP A 148 0.26 -12.97 -3.37
N GLY A 149 -0.66 -12.74 -2.42
CA GLY A 149 -0.30 -12.60 -1.01
C GLY A 149 0.13 -13.89 -0.29
N ASP A 150 -0.22 -15.06 -0.83
CA ASP A 150 0.21 -16.37 -0.32
C ASP A 150 1.45 -16.91 -1.09
N GLU A 151 2.02 -16.13 -2.03
CA GLU A 151 3.27 -16.46 -2.71
C GLU A 151 4.46 -16.36 -1.76
N ASP A 152 5.54 -17.05 -2.09
CA ASP A 152 6.82 -17.03 -1.37
C ASP A 152 7.88 -16.55 -2.37
N PHE A 153 7.98 -15.23 -2.54
CA PHE A 153 8.67 -14.61 -3.66
C PHE A 153 10.16 -14.97 -3.72
N ASP A 154 10.80 -15.19 -2.57
CA ASP A 154 12.20 -15.56 -2.48
C ASP A 154 12.47 -17.05 -2.17
N GLY A 155 11.45 -17.81 -1.76
CA GLY A 155 11.49 -19.25 -1.55
C GLY A 155 12.02 -19.67 -0.18
N ASP A 156 11.92 -18.84 0.85
CA ASP A 156 12.45 -19.10 2.19
C ASP A 156 11.44 -19.84 3.11
N GLY A 157 10.16 -19.82 2.74
CA GLY A 157 9.07 -20.52 3.40
C GLY A 157 8.09 -19.66 4.20
N VAL A 158 8.21 -18.33 4.17
CA VAL A 158 7.14 -17.38 4.56
C VAL A 158 6.38 -16.95 3.31
N ASP A 159 5.11 -16.56 3.47
CA ASP A 159 4.37 -15.91 2.39
C ASP A 159 4.54 -14.39 2.41
N ASP A 160 4.49 -13.76 1.23
CA ASP A 160 4.75 -12.34 1.00
C ASP A 160 3.88 -11.45 1.92
N ARG A 161 2.62 -11.84 2.17
CA ARG A 161 1.73 -11.14 3.11
C ARG A 161 2.29 -11.16 4.52
N ASP A 162 2.63 -12.34 5.04
CA ASP A 162 3.13 -12.51 6.40
C ASP A 162 4.45 -11.74 6.61
N GLU A 163 5.33 -11.72 5.61
CA GLU A 163 6.56 -10.92 5.64
C GLU A 163 6.28 -9.41 5.76
N PHE A 164 5.35 -8.88 4.97
CA PHE A 164 4.95 -7.47 5.10
C PHE A 164 4.31 -7.15 6.44
N ASP A 165 3.48 -8.05 6.98
CA ASP A 165 2.88 -7.91 8.31
C ASP A 165 3.95 -7.94 9.42
N ASP A 166 5.06 -8.64 9.17
CA ASP A 166 6.17 -8.75 10.10
C ASP A 166 7.22 -7.64 10.00
N GLY A 167 7.30 -6.98 8.85
CA GLY A 167 8.21 -5.89 8.55
C GLY A 167 9.48 -6.33 7.81
N ASP A 168 9.47 -7.54 7.26
CA ASP A 168 10.53 -8.14 6.46
C ASP A 168 10.35 -7.74 4.97
N ASP A 169 11.38 -7.90 4.14
CA ASP A 169 11.34 -7.65 2.69
C ASP A 169 11.15 -8.97 1.94
N PRO A 170 10.01 -9.20 1.26
CA PRO A 170 9.73 -10.45 0.55
C PRO A 170 10.70 -10.82 -0.59
N ARG A 171 11.68 -9.97 -0.87
CA ARG A 171 12.72 -10.22 -1.89
C ARG A 171 14.01 -10.72 -1.29
N GLU A 172 14.14 -10.68 0.04
CA GLU A 172 15.35 -10.99 0.76
C GLU A 172 15.09 -12.09 1.77
N SER A 173 15.67 -13.26 1.52
CA SER A 173 15.47 -14.44 2.37
C SER A 173 16.17 -14.38 3.72
N ASP A 174 16.51 -13.19 4.22
CA ASP A 174 17.28 -12.84 5.42
C ASP A 174 17.34 -11.30 5.45
N SER A 175 16.21 -10.67 5.73
CA SER A 175 15.99 -9.21 5.62
C SER A 175 16.92 -8.39 6.52
N ASP A 176 17.31 -8.93 7.68
CA ASP A 176 18.22 -8.28 8.61
C ASP A 176 19.70 -8.63 8.39
N GLY A 177 19.96 -9.61 7.51
CA GLY A 177 21.29 -10.07 7.11
C GLY A 177 22.06 -10.76 8.24
N ASN A 178 21.38 -11.32 9.24
CA ASN A 178 21.99 -11.96 10.40
C ASN A 178 22.46 -13.40 10.10
N GLY A 179 22.08 -13.95 8.95
CA GLY A 179 22.42 -15.30 8.49
C GLY A 179 21.37 -16.37 8.80
N ILE A 180 20.19 -15.98 9.27
CA ILE A 180 19.01 -16.82 9.50
C ILE A 180 17.92 -16.33 8.54
N PRO A 181 17.38 -17.20 7.68
CA PRO A 181 16.29 -16.78 6.80
C PRO A 181 15.06 -16.36 7.56
N ASP A 182 14.26 -15.44 7.03
CA ASP A 182 13.09 -14.84 7.71
C ASP A 182 12.06 -15.91 8.10
N GLY A 183 11.80 -16.90 7.24
CA GLY A 183 10.99 -18.10 7.57
C GLY A 183 11.58 -19.03 8.62
N ARG A 184 12.79 -18.72 9.08
CA ARG A 184 13.44 -19.31 10.25
C ARG A 184 13.86 -18.28 11.28
N ASP A 185 13.66 -16.99 11.04
CA ASP A 185 14.01 -15.90 11.95
C ASP A 185 12.90 -15.78 12.99
N HIS A 186 12.85 -16.84 13.77
CA HIS A 186 12.20 -16.84 15.05
C HIS A 186 12.94 -15.78 15.88
N ALA A 187 12.23 -14.79 16.43
CA ALA A 187 12.72 -13.92 17.50
C ALA A 187 13.51 -14.69 18.58
N GLY A 188 13.21 -15.98 18.75
CA GLY A 188 14.21 -16.95 19.12
C GLY A 188 13.59 -18.23 19.66
N THR A 189 14.27 -18.84 20.60
CA THR A 189 13.69 -19.90 21.45
C THR A 189 13.59 -19.42 22.87
N VAL A 190 12.48 -19.74 23.53
CA VAL A 190 12.37 -19.55 24.98
C VAL A 190 13.43 -20.43 25.64
N THR A 191 14.43 -19.80 26.24
CA THR A 191 15.50 -20.51 26.96
C THR A 191 15.21 -20.61 28.44
N ASP A 192 14.51 -19.63 29.00
CA ASP A 192 14.08 -19.63 30.38
C ASP A 192 12.81 -18.81 30.55
N PHE A 193 11.96 -19.21 31.49
CA PHE A 193 10.79 -18.45 31.90
C PHE A 193 10.55 -18.67 33.39
N ASP A 194 10.64 -17.60 34.18
CA ASP A 194 10.28 -17.63 35.60
C ASP A 194 8.83 -17.12 35.77
N PRO A 195 7.86 -18.02 36.03
CA PRO A 195 6.46 -17.63 36.22
C PRO A 195 6.20 -16.82 37.49
N THR A 196 7.17 -16.73 38.40
CA THR A 196 7.06 -15.95 39.65
C THR A 196 7.39 -14.48 39.42
N THR A 197 8.36 -14.20 38.54
CA THR A 197 8.80 -12.84 38.21
C THR A 197 8.21 -12.35 36.90
N GLY A 198 7.74 -13.25 36.03
CA GLY A 198 7.33 -12.94 34.66
C GLY A 198 8.51 -12.81 33.71
N GLU A 199 9.74 -13.09 34.16
CA GLU A 199 10.94 -12.91 33.37
C GLU A 199 11.04 -14.01 32.28
N LEU A 200 10.98 -13.60 31.02
CA LEU A 200 11.12 -14.45 29.85
C LEU A 200 12.46 -14.16 29.18
N THR A 201 13.27 -15.20 28.98
CA THR A 201 14.52 -15.09 28.22
C THR A 201 14.40 -15.83 26.91
N VAL A 202 14.52 -15.08 25.81
CA VAL A 202 14.51 -15.59 24.45
C VAL A 202 15.92 -15.52 23.88
N ALA A 203 16.41 -16.61 23.30
CA ALA A 203 17.68 -16.64 22.58
C ALA A 203 17.44 -16.66 21.08
N SER A 204 17.96 -15.65 20.38
CA SER A 204 18.01 -15.65 18.91
C SER A 204 18.89 -16.78 18.40
N ALA A 205 18.73 -17.17 17.14
CA ALA A 205 19.60 -18.21 16.56
C ALA A 205 21.06 -17.75 16.38
N SER A 206 21.34 -16.43 16.41
CA SER A 206 22.68 -15.86 16.47
C SER A 206 23.34 -15.96 17.87
N GLY A 207 22.59 -16.42 18.88
CA GLY A 207 23.06 -16.65 20.25
C GLY A 207 22.96 -15.43 21.17
N THR A 208 22.33 -14.36 20.70
CA THR A 208 21.98 -13.19 21.52
C THR A 208 20.77 -13.53 22.38
N THR A 209 20.81 -13.15 23.66
CA THR A 209 19.68 -13.35 24.57
C THR A 209 19.02 -12.02 24.88
N VAL A 210 17.70 -11.97 24.75
CA VAL A 210 16.85 -10.86 25.19
C VAL A 210 16.02 -11.34 26.36
N THR A 211 15.95 -10.51 27.41
CA THR A 211 15.12 -10.78 28.58
C THR A 211 14.06 -9.69 28.68
N VAL A 212 12.81 -10.11 28.77
CA VAL A 212 11.63 -9.23 28.90
C VAL A 212 10.78 -9.64 30.08
N THR A 213 10.02 -8.69 30.63
CA THR A 213 9.00 -8.99 31.62
C THR A 213 7.66 -9.23 30.94
N VAL A 214 7.08 -10.39 31.14
CA VAL A 214 5.75 -10.76 30.66
C VAL A 214 4.75 -10.57 31.80
N THR A 215 3.64 -9.91 31.52
CA THR A 215 2.62 -9.55 32.50
C THR A 215 1.25 -10.11 32.10
N ASP A 216 0.25 -9.94 32.97
CA ASP A 216 -1.15 -10.32 32.65
C ASP A 216 -1.74 -9.51 31.49
N ASP A 217 -1.14 -8.35 31.15
CA ASP A 217 -1.54 -7.49 30.04
C ASP A 217 -0.82 -7.85 28.72
N THR A 218 0.20 -8.71 28.77
CA THR A 218 0.91 -9.16 27.56
C THR A 218 0.00 -10.05 26.71
N GLU A 219 -0.18 -9.67 25.45
CA GLU A 219 -0.94 -10.47 24.49
C GLU A 219 -0.12 -11.66 23.98
N ILE A 220 -0.59 -12.89 24.21
CA ILE A 220 0.07 -14.11 23.72
C ILE A 220 -0.78 -14.75 22.62
N ARG A 221 -0.20 -14.95 21.43
CA ARG A 221 -0.88 -15.57 20.28
C ARG A 221 -0.04 -16.68 19.64
N TRP A 222 -0.70 -17.63 18.97
CA TRP A 222 -0.04 -18.56 18.06
C TRP A 222 0.04 -17.95 16.66
N TYR A 223 1.23 -18.02 16.06
CA TYR A 223 1.47 -17.85 14.63
C TYR A 223 1.17 -19.19 13.90
N GLN A 224 0.58 -19.10 12.70
CA GLN A 224 0.07 -20.23 11.91
C GLN A 224 -0.75 -21.26 12.71
N ARG A 225 -1.97 -20.86 13.11
CA ARG A 225 -2.85 -21.67 13.98
C ARG A 225 -3.23 -23.02 13.34
N SER A 226 -2.53 -24.09 13.73
CA SER A 226 -2.94 -25.45 13.40
C SER A 226 -4.06 -25.95 14.33
N ALA A 227 -4.91 -26.87 13.85
CA ALA A 227 -5.96 -27.48 14.66
C ALA A 227 -5.42 -28.35 15.83
N ALA A 228 -4.11 -28.60 15.88
CA ALA A 228 -3.45 -29.32 16.97
C ALA A 228 -3.07 -28.40 18.14
N CYS A 229 -3.07 -27.08 17.93
CA CYS A 229 -2.69 -26.10 18.94
C CYS A 229 -3.91 -25.73 19.79
N THR A 230 -3.82 -25.91 21.09
CA THR A 230 -4.69 -25.21 22.03
C THR A 230 -4.11 -23.83 22.28
N ASP A 231 -4.93 -22.78 22.19
CA ASP A 231 -4.51 -21.41 22.52
C ASP A 231 -3.74 -21.43 23.86
N PRO A 232 -2.58 -20.75 24.00
CA PRO A 232 -1.89 -20.68 25.27
C PRO A 232 -2.83 -19.89 26.18
N ALA A 233 -3.36 -20.54 27.21
CA ALA A 233 -4.43 -19.99 28.03
C ALA A 233 -3.91 -18.93 29.00
N SER A 234 -2.59 -18.87 29.24
CA SER A 234 -1.94 -17.82 30.02
C SER A 234 -0.41 -17.85 29.90
N ILE A 235 0.24 -16.86 30.52
CA ILE A 235 1.68 -16.74 30.72
C ILE A 235 2.37 -18.03 31.22
N THR A 236 1.66 -18.88 31.97
CA THR A 236 2.23 -20.14 32.51
C THR A 236 2.42 -21.24 31.47
N ASP A 237 1.93 -21.04 30.25
CA ASP A 237 2.06 -22.02 29.16
C ASP A 237 3.33 -21.82 28.32
N LEU A 238 4.11 -20.77 28.60
CA LEU A 238 5.44 -20.58 28.02
C LEU A 238 6.38 -21.67 28.55
N ILE A 239 6.90 -22.50 27.64
CA ILE A 239 7.84 -23.57 27.98
C ILE A 239 9.19 -23.36 27.32
N THR A 240 10.25 -23.75 28.02
CA THR A 240 11.60 -23.80 27.44
C THR A 240 11.63 -24.66 26.18
N GLY A 241 12.28 -24.14 25.13
CA GLY A 241 12.37 -24.77 23.82
C GLY A 241 11.23 -24.39 22.86
N GLN A 242 10.25 -23.62 23.32
CA GLN A 242 9.21 -23.07 22.44
C GLN A 242 9.80 -22.02 21.50
N GLN A 243 9.42 -22.07 20.23
CA GLN A 243 9.86 -21.09 19.24
C GLN A 243 9.00 -19.82 19.35
N VAL A 244 9.67 -18.68 19.42
CA VAL A 244 9.05 -17.36 19.44
C VAL A 244 9.18 -16.81 18.03
N HIS A 245 8.05 -16.56 17.39
CA HIS A 245 7.95 -15.92 16.09
C HIS A 245 8.35 -14.45 16.21
N LYS A 246 7.62 -13.72 17.06
CA LYS A 246 7.78 -12.28 17.26
C LYS A 246 7.68 -11.92 18.73
N LEU A 247 8.51 -10.97 19.17
CA LEU A 247 8.48 -10.41 20.51
C LEU A 247 8.43 -8.88 20.44
N GLU A 248 7.29 -8.29 20.79
CA GLU A 248 7.10 -6.84 20.88
C GLU A 248 7.22 -6.41 22.35
N ALA A 249 8.06 -5.43 22.65
CA ALA A 249 8.23 -4.87 24.00
C ALA A 249 8.05 -3.35 24.01
N ASP A 250 7.48 -2.83 25.10
CA ASP A 250 7.38 -1.40 25.36
C ASP A 250 8.72 -0.90 25.95
N GLU A 251 9.27 0.16 25.37
CA GLU A 251 10.28 0.99 26.01
C GLU A 251 9.53 2.01 26.88
N ASP A 252 9.64 1.88 28.20
CA ASP A 252 9.09 2.87 29.13
C ASP A 252 9.83 4.20 28.97
N GLY A 253 9.37 5.05 28.04
CA GLY A 253 10.03 6.30 27.66
C GLY A 253 9.05 7.39 27.22
N ASP A 254 8.33 7.93 28.20
CA ASP A 254 7.74 9.28 28.28
C ASP A 254 7.56 10.06 26.96
N ASP A 255 6.34 10.03 26.40
CA ASP A 255 5.88 11.06 25.47
C ASP A 255 4.63 11.76 26.02
N GLU A 256 4.69 12.24 27.27
CA GLU A 256 3.78 13.28 27.74
C GLU A 256 4.48 14.39 28.53
N ASN A 257 4.53 15.55 27.89
CA ASN A 257 4.54 16.89 28.47
C ASN A 257 5.90 17.51 28.88
N HIS A 258 6.43 18.40 28.03
CA HIS A 258 7.21 19.56 28.48
C HIS A 258 6.84 20.83 27.71
N GLY A 259 5.73 21.44 28.14
CA GLY A 259 5.53 22.87 28.01
C GLY A 259 5.52 23.50 29.41
N GLU A 260 6.47 24.43 29.65
CA GLU A 260 6.55 25.37 30.79
C GLU A 260 6.99 24.68 32.11
N ASP A 261 8.11 24.97 32.77
CA ASP A 261 8.66 26.25 33.20
C ASP A 261 10.13 26.11 33.67
N GLU A 262 10.89 27.21 33.57
CA GLU A 262 12.22 27.37 34.19
C GLU A 262 12.09 27.43 35.72
N ASP A 263 12.86 26.62 36.46
CA ASP A 263 13.77 27.06 37.53
C ASP A 263 14.23 25.91 38.46
N GLU A 264 15.51 26.02 38.84
CA GLU A 264 16.22 25.41 39.98
C GLU A 264 16.84 24.01 39.81
N ALA A 265 18.17 24.03 39.80
CA ALA A 265 19.05 22.88 39.97
C ALA A 265 19.18 22.53 41.46
N GLU A 266 19.11 21.24 41.82
CA GLU A 266 20.00 20.60 42.82
C GLU A 266 20.07 19.07 42.61
N ASP A 267 21.32 18.58 42.68
CA ASP A 267 21.89 17.29 43.08
C ASP A 267 21.19 15.92 42.91
N ASP A 268 22.04 14.98 42.45
CA ASP A 268 22.15 13.57 42.84
C ASP A 268 20.96 12.62 42.64
N ALA A 269 20.97 11.91 41.52
CA ALA A 269 21.26 10.48 41.48
C ALA A 269 21.18 9.99 40.02
N VAL A 270 22.24 9.32 39.57
CA VAL A 270 22.17 8.45 38.39
C VAL A 270 21.27 7.28 38.80
N ASP A 271 19.98 7.38 38.51
CA ASP A 271 19.10 6.23 38.51
C ASP A 271 19.53 5.35 37.35
N GLY A 272 20.32 4.33 37.66
CA GLY A 272 20.57 3.22 36.76
C GLY A 272 19.33 2.34 36.70
N ALA A 273 18.20 2.92 36.29
CA ALA A 273 17.06 2.15 35.80
C ALA A 273 17.58 1.42 34.56
N THR A 274 17.88 0.13 34.73
CA THR A 274 17.87 -0.78 33.61
C THR A 274 16.45 -0.70 33.08
N ASP A 275 16.24 -0.07 31.93
CA ASP A 275 14.93 -0.07 31.25
C ASP A 275 14.45 -1.52 31.20
N VAL A 276 13.42 -1.81 32.00
CA VAL A 276 12.84 -3.15 32.06
C VAL A 276 11.87 -3.22 30.89
N LEU A 277 12.33 -3.79 29.79
CA LEU A 277 11.49 -4.05 28.62
C LEU A 277 10.31 -4.93 29.03
N THR A 278 9.10 -4.39 28.96
CA THR A 278 7.87 -5.13 29.24
C THR A 278 7.27 -5.62 27.93
N ALA A 279 7.02 -6.93 27.81
CA ALA A 279 6.46 -7.50 26.60
C ALA A 279 5.00 -7.04 26.42
N LYS A 280 4.72 -6.43 25.27
CA LYS A 280 3.37 -6.06 24.85
C LYS A 280 2.66 -7.24 24.17
N LYS A 281 3.38 -7.92 23.28
CA LYS A 281 2.84 -9.04 22.50
C LYS A 281 3.91 -10.08 22.21
N ILE A 282 3.52 -11.35 22.31
CA ILE A 282 4.37 -12.50 22.02
C ILE A 282 3.62 -13.40 21.02
N SER A 283 4.20 -13.56 19.83
CA SER A 283 3.73 -14.52 18.83
C SER A 283 4.59 -15.78 18.92
N LEU A 284 3.97 -16.93 19.14
CA LEU A 284 4.64 -18.23 19.31
C LEU A 284 4.38 -19.11 18.09
N VAL A 285 5.37 -19.88 17.65
CA VAL A 285 5.18 -20.84 16.56
C VAL A 285 4.67 -22.17 17.13
N CYS A 286 3.58 -22.67 16.56
CA CYS A 286 3.05 -23.97 16.98
C CYS A 286 3.81 -25.11 16.31
N ALA A 287 4.45 -25.95 17.13
CA ALA A 287 5.24 -27.11 16.70
C ALA A 287 4.41 -28.39 16.46
#